data_AF-A0AB38BDT1-F1
#
_entry.id   AF-A0AB38BDT1-F1
#
_cell.length_a   1.000
_cell.length_b   1.000
_cell.length_c   1.000
_cell.angle_alpha   90.00
_cell.angle_beta   90.00
_cell.angle_gamma   90.00
#
_symmetry.space_group_name_H-M   'P 1'
#
loop_
_entity.id
_entity.type
_entity.pdbx_description
1 polymer ?
#
loop_
_entity_poly.entity_id
_entity_poly.type
_entity_poly.pdbx_seq_one_letter_code
_entity_poly.pdbx_strand_id
1 'polypeptide(L)'
;MIDTPHLTIAQLADAWQHICAASPADKADPLVLDCAHRLASDPGGEHAHVWVSGLVTMSGYLAWRPGQTAERAALDALHAAAKALADRPCSHDSHPYEAEMDALEDEVWAGDNGLLTGELASPDGDTDTGRILCPVNVAGWARLAADVIAPFSVRRIPAGAPRYHHSCIRTLSGIVNDYPYCDPHDVLTDEAACLPPQPTRGVLAGYLVTMNATCWYAASERITDPAVPAAMLKGVRAAVTLLSDHPCTHGPGEHPDTNDPDHLNRVGYLLRSPGGRAEFAEDYGWDVEDEDEYEEEPLDAWVCPAFLHDLADETLDALKVG
;
A
#
# COMPACT_ATOMS: atom_id res chain seq x y z
N MET A 1 -21.66 -20.96 -2.13
CA MET A 1 -22.13 -19.81 -2.92
C MET A 1 -23.01 -18.99 -1.99
N ILE A 2 -22.57 -17.79 -1.62
CA ILE A 2 -23.38 -16.87 -0.81
C ILE A 2 -24.40 -16.22 -1.76
N ASP A 3 -25.67 -16.29 -1.42
CA ASP A 3 -26.76 -15.66 -2.19
C ASP A 3 -26.87 -14.18 -1.78
N THR A 4 -25.97 -13.35 -2.32
CA THR A 4 -25.84 -11.92 -2.00
C THR A 4 -27.00 -10.99 -2.43
N PRO A 5 -27.80 -11.28 -3.48
CA PRO A 5 -28.87 -10.36 -3.95
C PRO A 5 -29.96 -10.08 -2.92
N HIS A 6 -30.17 -10.98 -1.96
CA HIS A 6 -31.22 -10.88 -0.95
C HIS A 6 -30.75 -10.36 0.42
N LEU A 7 -29.45 -10.09 0.57
CA LEU A 7 -28.89 -9.59 1.82
C LEU A 7 -29.15 -8.10 2.00
N THR A 8 -29.47 -7.72 3.25
CA THR A 8 -29.51 -6.32 3.68
C THR A 8 -28.11 -5.73 3.77
N ILE A 9 -27.98 -4.39 3.79
CA ILE A 9 -26.68 -3.71 3.96
C ILE A 9 -25.98 -4.16 5.25
N ALA A 10 -26.71 -4.31 6.36
CA ALA A 10 -26.13 -4.76 7.62
C ALA A 10 -25.55 -6.19 7.53
N GLN A 11 -26.22 -7.09 6.81
CA GLN A 11 -25.73 -8.45 6.59
C GLN A 11 -24.52 -8.48 5.65
N LEU A 12 -24.48 -7.60 4.65
CA LEU A 12 -23.33 -7.45 3.77
C LEU A 12 -22.13 -6.87 4.53
N ALA A 13 -22.34 -5.85 5.36
CA ALA A 13 -21.31 -5.25 6.20
C ALA A 13 -20.68 -6.29 7.15
N ASP A 14 -21.51 -7.09 7.83
CA ASP A 14 -21.04 -8.20 8.66
C ASP A 14 -20.23 -9.19 7.83
N ALA A 15 -20.71 -9.59 6.65
CA ALA A 15 -19.98 -10.52 5.78
C ALA A 15 -18.62 -9.98 5.32
N TRP A 16 -18.53 -8.68 4.97
CA TRP A 16 -17.28 -8.05 4.56
C TRP A 16 -16.24 -8.03 5.67
N GLN A 17 -16.64 -7.77 6.92
CA GLN A 17 -15.73 -7.78 8.08
C GLN A 17 -15.08 -9.15 8.35
N HIS A 18 -15.68 -10.23 7.87
CA HIS A 18 -15.12 -11.58 7.97
C HIS A 18 -14.14 -11.92 6.85
N ILE A 19 -13.97 -11.04 5.86
CA ILE A 19 -12.98 -11.22 4.78
C ILE A 19 -11.65 -10.62 5.22
N CYS A 20 -10.60 -11.42 5.10
CA CYS A 20 -9.22 -11.07 5.41
C CYS A 20 -8.27 -11.61 4.34
N ALA A 21 -6.99 -11.23 4.39
CA ALA A 21 -5.96 -11.67 3.45
C ALA A 21 -5.89 -13.20 3.27
N ALA A 22 -6.16 -13.98 4.32
CA ALA A 22 -6.16 -15.45 4.27
C ALA A 22 -7.48 -16.09 3.77
N SER A 23 -8.49 -15.29 3.43
CA SER A 23 -9.80 -15.81 3.01
C SER A 23 -9.70 -16.54 1.67
N PRO A 24 -10.41 -17.68 1.51
CA PRO A 24 -10.37 -18.43 0.27
C PRO A 24 -11.18 -17.73 -0.83
N ALA A 25 -10.66 -17.74 -2.05
CA ALA A 25 -11.22 -16.98 -3.17
C ALA A 25 -12.67 -17.37 -3.50
N ASP A 26 -13.05 -18.64 -3.33
CA ASP A 26 -14.43 -19.12 -3.56
C ASP A 26 -15.48 -18.51 -2.60
N LYS A 27 -15.03 -17.92 -1.50
CA LYS A 27 -15.86 -17.18 -0.54
C LYS A 27 -15.73 -15.67 -0.68
N ALA A 28 -14.52 -15.17 -0.89
CA ALA A 28 -14.24 -13.73 -0.93
C ALA A 28 -14.61 -13.09 -2.27
N ASP A 29 -14.23 -13.71 -3.41
CA ASP A 29 -14.48 -13.13 -4.74
C ASP A 29 -15.96 -12.83 -5.01
N PRO A 30 -16.94 -13.69 -4.64
CA PRO A 30 -18.35 -13.36 -4.85
C PRO A 30 -18.81 -12.09 -4.11
N LEU A 31 -18.30 -11.84 -2.90
CA LEU A 31 -18.64 -10.65 -2.11
C LEU A 31 -18.00 -9.40 -2.69
N VAL A 32 -16.74 -9.50 -3.13
CA VAL A 32 -16.04 -8.42 -3.84
C VAL A 32 -16.79 -8.06 -5.12
N LEU A 33 -17.12 -9.05 -5.95
CA LEU A 33 -17.80 -8.84 -7.23
C LEU A 33 -19.18 -8.23 -7.04
N ASP A 34 -19.97 -8.69 -6.07
CA ASP A 34 -21.27 -8.09 -5.74
C ASP A 34 -21.10 -6.62 -5.34
N CYS A 35 -20.17 -6.32 -4.44
CA CYS A 35 -19.89 -4.95 -3.98
C CYS A 35 -19.43 -4.05 -5.14
N ALA A 36 -18.45 -4.50 -5.93
CA ALA A 36 -17.90 -3.78 -7.06
C ALA A 36 -18.95 -3.51 -8.15
N HIS A 37 -19.80 -4.49 -8.49
CA HIS A 37 -20.88 -4.28 -9.47
C HIS A 37 -21.92 -3.26 -8.98
N ARG A 38 -22.26 -3.26 -7.69
CA ARG A 38 -23.19 -2.27 -7.13
C ARG A 38 -22.59 -0.87 -7.18
N LEU A 39 -21.31 -0.71 -6.82
CA LEU A 39 -20.61 0.56 -6.93
C LEU A 39 -20.51 1.03 -8.40
N ALA A 40 -20.13 0.15 -9.32
CA ALA A 40 -19.99 0.48 -10.73
C ALA A 40 -21.32 0.87 -11.40
N SER A 41 -22.46 0.42 -10.88
CA SER A 41 -23.78 0.77 -11.41
C SER A 41 -24.18 2.23 -11.14
N ASP A 42 -23.67 2.83 -10.06
CA ASP A 42 -23.91 4.22 -9.69
C ASP A 42 -22.72 4.77 -8.85
N PRO A 43 -21.56 5.04 -9.49
CA PRO A 43 -20.30 5.33 -8.78
C PRO A 43 -20.32 6.65 -8.00
N GLY A 44 -21.19 7.58 -8.38
CA GLY A 44 -21.45 8.82 -7.64
C GLY A 44 -22.78 8.80 -6.87
N GLY A 45 -23.43 7.64 -6.75
CA GLY A 45 -24.76 7.53 -6.16
C GLY A 45 -24.83 7.93 -4.69
N GLU A 46 -26.05 8.10 -4.19
CA GLU A 46 -26.31 8.31 -2.75
C GLU A 46 -25.74 7.17 -1.90
N HIS A 47 -25.68 5.95 -2.44
CA HIS A 47 -25.15 4.77 -1.74
C HIS A 47 -23.69 4.43 -2.08
N ALA A 48 -22.96 5.28 -2.82
CA ALA A 48 -21.56 5.01 -3.17
C ALA A 48 -20.69 4.79 -1.92
N HIS A 49 -20.95 5.55 -0.84
CA HIS A 49 -20.25 5.42 0.44
C HIS A 49 -20.33 4.00 1.03
N VAL A 50 -21.46 3.30 0.86
CA VAL A 50 -21.66 1.94 1.38
C VAL A 50 -20.73 0.96 0.67
N TRP A 51 -20.69 1.03 -0.65
CA TRP A 51 -19.92 0.08 -1.46
C TRP A 51 -18.42 0.38 -1.42
N VAL A 52 -18.03 1.66 -1.34
CA VAL A 52 -16.64 2.05 -1.06
C VAL A 52 -16.21 1.48 0.29
N SER A 53 -17.02 1.61 1.35
CA SER A 53 -16.69 1.02 2.65
C SER A 53 -16.51 -0.50 2.60
N GLY A 54 -17.36 -1.20 1.84
CA GLY A 54 -17.22 -2.64 1.62
C GLY A 54 -15.90 -3.02 0.95
N LEU A 55 -15.50 -2.29 -0.10
CA LEU A 55 -14.22 -2.53 -0.78
C LEU A 55 -13.01 -2.14 0.07
N VAL A 56 -13.09 -1.06 0.85
CA VAL A 56 -12.07 -0.69 1.86
C VAL A 56 -11.90 -1.82 2.87
N THR A 57 -13.00 -2.34 3.42
CA THR A 57 -12.97 -3.43 4.41
C THR A 57 -12.31 -4.69 3.85
N MET A 58 -12.56 -4.99 2.58
CA MET A 58 -12.01 -6.18 1.89
C MET A 58 -10.64 -5.93 1.24
N SER A 59 -10.07 -4.73 1.35
CA SER A 59 -8.84 -4.36 0.64
C SER A 59 -7.63 -5.22 1.05
N GLY A 60 -7.57 -5.72 2.29
CA GLY A 60 -6.50 -6.64 2.70
C GLY A 60 -6.55 -8.00 1.99
N TYR A 61 -7.74 -8.49 1.61
CA TYR A 61 -7.86 -9.64 0.71
C TYR A 61 -7.42 -9.29 -0.72
N LEU A 62 -7.86 -8.13 -1.21
CA LEU A 62 -7.57 -7.67 -2.57
C LEU A 62 -6.10 -7.31 -2.80
N ALA A 63 -5.38 -6.87 -1.77
CA ALA A 63 -3.97 -6.52 -1.86
C ALA A 63 -3.03 -7.73 -1.81
N TRP A 64 -3.51 -8.89 -1.34
CA TRP A 64 -2.69 -10.09 -1.19
C TRP A 64 -2.76 -11.00 -2.43
N ARG A 65 -3.83 -11.78 -2.58
CA ARG A 65 -3.98 -12.77 -3.66
C ARG A 65 -5.44 -12.93 -4.10
N PRO A 66 -6.07 -11.87 -4.64
CA PRO A 66 -7.43 -11.97 -5.16
C PRO A 66 -7.49 -12.81 -6.43
N GLY A 67 -8.70 -13.25 -6.79
CA GLY A 67 -8.96 -13.66 -8.17
C GLY A 67 -8.87 -12.46 -9.12
N GLN A 68 -8.22 -12.64 -10.28
CA GLN A 68 -7.98 -11.57 -11.26
C GLN A 68 -9.25 -10.81 -11.68
N THR A 69 -10.39 -11.51 -11.80
CA THR A 69 -11.68 -10.88 -12.12
C THR A 69 -12.17 -9.98 -10.99
N ALA A 70 -12.01 -10.41 -9.73
CA ALA A 70 -12.44 -9.65 -8.55
C ALA A 70 -11.55 -8.42 -8.33
N GLU A 71 -10.23 -8.58 -8.47
CA GLU A 71 -9.26 -7.47 -8.42
C GLU A 71 -9.60 -6.38 -9.43
N ARG A 72 -9.73 -6.74 -10.71
CA ARG A 72 -10.05 -5.78 -11.77
C ARG A 72 -11.39 -5.09 -11.54
N ALA A 73 -12.44 -5.84 -11.19
CA ALA A 73 -13.75 -5.26 -10.94
C ALA A 73 -13.72 -4.26 -9.77
N ALA A 74 -12.99 -4.58 -8.69
CA ALA A 74 -12.83 -3.69 -7.55
C ALA A 74 -12.08 -2.40 -7.93
N LEU A 75 -10.94 -2.52 -8.63
CA LEU A 75 -10.16 -1.38 -9.08
C LEU A 75 -10.97 -0.47 -10.03
N ASP A 76 -11.63 -1.04 -11.04
CA ASP A 76 -12.46 -0.29 -11.99
C ASP A 76 -13.57 0.48 -11.25
N ALA A 77 -14.23 -0.14 -10.28
CA ALA A 77 -15.29 0.47 -9.49
C ALA A 77 -14.78 1.59 -8.56
N LEU A 78 -13.63 1.37 -7.89
CA LEU A 78 -13.00 2.36 -7.01
C LEU A 78 -12.54 3.59 -7.81
N HIS A 79 -11.90 3.39 -8.96
CA HIS A 79 -11.49 4.48 -9.84
C HIS A 79 -12.70 5.27 -10.36
N ALA A 80 -13.75 4.59 -10.79
CA ALA A 80 -14.98 5.23 -11.24
C ALA A 80 -15.64 6.06 -10.12
N ALA A 81 -15.68 5.53 -8.91
CA ALA A 81 -16.22 6.23 -7.75
C ALA A 81 -15.37 7.44 -7.36
N ALA A 82 -14.05 7.27 -7.25
CA ALA A 82 -13.12 8.35 -6.95
C ALA A 82 -13.27 9.50 -7.95
N LYS A 83 -13.37 9.20 -9.26
CA LYS A 83 -13.59 10.20 -10.30
C LYS A 83 -14.96 10.87 -10.19
N ALA A 84 -16.04 10.09 -10.11
CA ALA A 84 -17.41 10.62 -10.10
C ALA A 84 -17.73 11.47 -8.87
N LEU A 85 -17.06 11.20 -7.74
CA LEU A 85 -17.25 11.91 -6.48
C LEU A 85 -16.30 13.11 -6.32
N ALA A 86 -15.09 13.05 -6.87
CA ALA A 86 -14.11 14.14 -6.78
C ALA A 86 -14.57 15.44 -7.45
N ASP A 87 -15.31 15.35 -8.55
CA ASP A 87 -15.82 16.52 -9.28
C ASP A 87 -16.97 17.23 -8.55
N ARG A 88 -17.39 16.72 -7.39
CA ARG A 88 -18.49 17.30 -6.61
C ARG A 88 -17.96 18.32 -5.61
N PRO A 89 -18.44 19.57 -5.65
CA PRO A 89 -18.04 20.55 -4.65
C PRO A 89 -18.56 20.14 -3.27
N CYS A 90 -17.72 20.33 -2.25
CA CYS A 90 -18.14 20.29 -0.86
C CYS A 90 -17.64 21.55 -0.14
N SER A 91 -18.28 21.92 0.97
CA SER A 91 -17.97 23.13 1.74
C SER A 91 -17.09 22.86 2.96
N HIS A 92 -16.49 21.68 3.06
CA HIS A 92 -15.68 21.30 4.21
C HIS A 92 -14.24 21.71 3.96
N ASP A 93 -13.61 22.31 4.98
CA ASP A 93 -12.22 22.75 4.92
C ASP A 93 -11.23 21.58 5.09
N SER A 94 -11.70 20.42 5.56
CA SER A 94 -10.91 19.21 5.80
C SER A 94 -11.79 17.95 5.75
N HIS A 95 -11.17 16.80 5.53
CA HIS A 95 -11.86 15.51 5.44
C HIS A 95 -11.30 14.48 6.41
N PRO A 96 -12.14 13.64 7.05
CA PRO A 96 -11.67 12.63 8.00
C PRO A 96 -10.53 11.74 7.50
N TYR A 97 -10.57 11.27 6.25
CA TYR A 97 -9.51 10.42 5.70
C TYR A 97 -8.12 11.09 5.69
N GLU A 98 -8.05 12.42 5.58
CA GLU A 98 -6.78 13.18 5.59
C GLU A 98 -6.12 13.12 6.96
N ALA A 99 -6.91 13.11 8.05
CA ALA A 99 -6.39 13.03 9.41
C ALA A 99 -5.80 11.65 9.74
N GLU A 100 -6.30 10.60 9.09
CA GLU A 100 -5.82 9.23 9.29
C GLU A 100 -4.47 8.97 8.60
N MET A 101 -4.09 9.79 7.61
CA MET A 101 -2.87 9.58 6.81
C MET A 101 -1.58 9.51 7.64
N ASP A 102 -1.49 10.29 8.72
CA ASP A 102 -0.34 10.32 9.65
C ASP A 102 -0.13 8.97 10.39
N ALA A 103 -1.14 8.10 10.39
CA ALA A 103 -1.16 6.83 11.11
C ALA A 103 -1.41 5.60 10.22
N LEU A 104 -1.96 5.78 9.02
CA LEU A 104 -2.27 4.68 8.10
C LEU A 104 -1.03 4.17 7.38
N GLU A 105 -0.68 2.91 7.67
CA GLU A 105 0.17 2.09 6.82
C GLU A 105 -0.65 1.52 5.65
N ASP A 106 -0.24 0.40 5.04
CA ASP A 106 -0.99 -0.24 3.96
C ASP A 106 -2.27 -0.94 4.46
N GLU A 107 -2.46 -1.11 5.78
CA GLU A 107 -3.67 -1.64 6.40
C GLU A 107 -4.84 -0.65 6.43
N VAL A 108 -5.18 -0.04 5.29
CA VAL A 108 -6.30 0.91 5.14
C VAL A 108 -7.64 0.31 5.63
N TRP A 109 -7.81 -1.01 5.56
CA TRP A 109 -8.98 -1.72 6.10
C TRP A 109 -9.10 -1.66 7.63
N ALA A 110 -8.03 -1.32 8.36
CA ALA A 110 -8.06 -1.11 9.80
C ALA A 110 -8.44 0.34 10.17
N GLY A 111 -8.48 1.25 9.19
CA GLY A 111 -8.84 2.65 9.39
C GLY A 111 -10.32 2.85 9.73
N ASP A 112 -10.58 3.79 10.64
CA ASP A 112 -11.93 4.19 11.02
C ASP A 112 -12.52 5.11 9.94
N ASN A 113 -13.21 4.51 8.96
CA ASN A 113 -13.72 5.28 7.82
C ASN A 113 -15.11 5.88 8.06
N GLY A 114 -15.90 5.33 9.00
CA GLY A 114 -17.26 5.78 9.32
C GLY A 114 -18.26 5.75 8.15
N LEU A 115 -17.90 5.21 6.99
CA LEU A 115 -18.67 5.35 5.75
C LEU A 115 -19.98 4.54 5.76
N LEU A 116 -20.10 3.51 6.60
CA LEU A 116 -21.35 2.74 6.73
C LEU A 116 -22.37 3.40 7.63
N THR A 117 -21.90 4.07 8.69
CA THR A 117 -22.71 4.58 9.79
C THR A 117 -22.90 6.09 9.73
N GLY A 118 -22.00 6.80 9.05
CA GLY A 118 -21.90 8.25 9.13
C GLY A 118 -21.32 8.72 10.47
N GLU A 119 -20.62 7.84 11.19
CA GLU A 119 -20.05 8.08 12.51
C GLU A 119 -18.69 7.37 12.60
N LEU A 120 -17.69 8.06 13.15
CA LEU A 120 -16.41 7.46 13.51
C LEU A 120 -16.51 6.78 14.88
N ALA A 121 -15.81 5.66 15.05
CA ALA A 121 -15.72 4.92 16.30
C ALA A 121 -14.84 5.60 17.35
N SER A 122 -13.86 6.42 16.94
CA SER A 122 -12.98 7.15 17.86
C SER A 122 -13.77 8.13 18.77
N PRO A 123 -13.54 8.14 20.10
CA PRO A 123 -14.22 9.07 21.02
C PRO A 123 -13.96 10.55 20.72
N ASP A 124 -12.81 10.84 20.11
CA ASP A 124 -12.41 12.18 19.64
C ASP A 124 -12.64 12.33 18.12
N GLY A 125 -13.29 11.34 17.50
CA GLY A 125 -13.60 11.33 16.07
C GLY A 125 -14.60 12.42 15.68
N ASP A 126 -14.54 12.82 14.42
CA ASP A 126 -15.56 13.66 13.82
C ASP A 126 -16.96 13.05 14.02
N THR A 127 -17.88 13.85 14.55
CA THR A 127 -19.30 13.46 14.72
C THR A 127 -20.18 14.04 13.62
N ASP A 128 -19.60 14.79 12.67
CA ASP A 128 -20.32 15.42 11.57
C ASP A 128 -20.56 14.41 10.43
N THR A 129 -21.71 13.75 10.47
CA THR A 129 -22.15 12.83 9.41
C THR A 129 -22.10 13.46 8.02
N GLY A 130 -22.37 14.76 7.90
CA GLY A 130 -22.31 15.48 6.63
C GLY A 130 -20.90 15.52 6.05
N ARG A 131 -19.88 15.59 6.91
CA ARG A 131 -18.46 15.56 6.53
C ARG A 131 -17.96 14.15 6.26
N ILE A 132 -18.35 13.18 7.09
CA ILE A 132 -17.99 11.77 6.94
C ILE A 132 -18.51 11.20 5.63
N LEU A 133 -19.77 11.47 5.30
CA LEU A 133 -20.40 10.95 4.07
C LEU A 133 -20.24 11.90 2.87
N CYS A 134 -19.43 12.95 3.00
CA CYS A 134 -19.26 13.90 1.90
C CYS A 134 -18.53 13.24 0.70
N PRO A 135 -18.81 13.67 -0.53
CA PRO A 135 -18.23 13.04 -1.73
C PRO A 135 -16.70 13.00 -1.73
N VAL A 136 -16.04 14.04 -1.24
CA VAL A 136 -14.58 14.14 -1.22
C VAL A 136 -13.97 13.13 -0.23
N ASN A 137 -14.57 12.95 0.95
CA ASN A 137 -14.11 11.94 1.91
C ASN A 137 -14.28 10.52 1.37
N VAL A 138 -15.43 10.23 0.76
CA VAL A 138 -15.69 8.93 0.12
C VAL A 138 -14.70 8.66 -1.02
N ALA A 139 -14.42 9.68 -1.85
CA ALA A 139 -13.41 9.59 -2.91
C ALA A 139 -12.00 9.34 -2.37
N GLY A 140 -11.63 9.97 -1.24
CA GLY A 140 -10.37 9.75 -0.55
C GLY A 140 -10.16 8.28 -0.17
N TRP A 141 -11.12 7.70 0.56
CA TRP A 141 -11.08 6.27 0.91
C TRP A 141 -11.07 5.34 -0.31
N ALA A 142 -11.77 5.70 -1.39
CA ALA A 142 -11.74 4.93 -2.63
C ALA A 142 -10.34 4.92 -3.26
N ARG A 143 -9.62 6.05 -3.25
CA ARG A 143 -8.22 6.13 -3.72
C ARG A 143 -7.29 5.32 -2.83
N LEU A 144 -7.39 5.47 -1.51
CA LEU A 144 -6.54 4.72 -0.58
C LEU A 144 -6.69 3.20 -0.77
N ALA A 145 -7.92 2.71 -0.91
CA ALA A 145 -8.16 1.30 -1.19
C ALA A 145 -7.61 0.87 -2.57
N ALA A 146 -7.78 1.69 -3.60
CA ALA A 146 -7.26 1.39 -4.93
C ALA A 146 -5.73 1.30 -4.93
N ASP A 147 -5.05 2.23 -4.27
CA ASP A 147 -3.59 2.27 -4.15
C ASP A 147 -3.04 1.09 -3.33
N VAL A 148 -3.73 0.66 -2.27
CA VAL A 148 -3.33 -0.56 -1.54
C VAL A 148 -3.45 -1.82 -2.41
N ILE A 149 -4.45 -1.90 -3.29
CA ILE A 149 -4.67 -3.06 -4.18
C ILE A 149 -3.68 -3.04 -5.35
N ALA A 150 -3.50 -1.88 -5.96
CA ALA A 150 -2.61 -1.63 -7.08
C ALA A 150 -1.82 -0.33 -6.79
N PRO A 151 -0.64 -0.44 -6.15
CA PRO A 151 0.18 0.73 -5.83
C PRO A 151 0.47 1.58 -7.05
N PHE A 152 0.38 2.90 -6.90
CA PHE A 152 0.58 3.89 -7.98
C PHE A 152 -0.47 3.83 -9.11
N SER A 153 -1.63 3.19 -8.89
CA SER A 153 -2.72 3.22 -9.86
C SER A 153 -3.61 4.47 -9.77
N VAL A 154 -3.47 5.28 -8.72
CA VAL A 154 -4.28 6.47 -8.47
C VAL A 154 -3.42 7.65 -8.00
N ARG A 155 -3.88 8.86 -8.36
CA ARG A 155 -3.30 10.14 -7.92
C ARG A 155 -4.14 10.80 -6.83
N ARG A 156 -3.66 11.95 -6.33
CA ARG A 156 -4.36 12.82 -5.36
C ARG A 156 -4.66 12.14 -4.03
N ILE A 157 -3.72 11.30 -3.58
CA ILE A 157 -3.63 10.87 -2.19
C ILE A 157 -2.78 11.93 -1.47
N PRO A 158 -3.20 12.43 -0.29
CA PRO A 158 -2.37 13.36 0.47
C PRO A 158 -1.02 12.75 0.82
N ALA A 159 0.06 13.48 0.56
CA ALA A 159 1.41 13.09 0.96
C ALA A 159 1.56 13.16 2.49
N GLY A 160 2.30 12.18 3.02
CA GLY A 160 2.61 12.10 4.44
C GLY A 160 2.73 10.64 4.89
N ALA A 161 3.95 10.10 4.87
CA ALA A 161 4.18 8.79 5.45
C ALA A 161 3.92 8.80 6.98
N PRO A 162 3.51 7.66 7.57
CA PRO A 162 3.42 7.53 9.01
C PRO A 162 4.71 7.96 9.72
N ARG A 163 4.59 8.65 10.86
CA ARG A 163 5.77 9.22 11.57
C ARG A 163 6.85 8.18 11.90
N TYR A 164 6.43 6.94 12.16
CA TYR A 164 7.34 5.83 12.39
C TYR A 164 8.22 5.53 11.17
N HIS A 165 7.68 5.61 9.94
CA HIS A 165 8.43 5.43 8.70
C HIS A 165 9.58 6.44 8.60
N HIS A 166 9.34 7.73 8.84
CA HIS A 166 10.41 8.73 8.83
C HIS A 166 11.49 8.46 9.88
N SER A 167 11.12 7.92 11.05
CA SER A 167 12.10 7.53 12.06
C SER A 167 12.97 6.37 11.58
N CYS A 168 12.39 5.37 10.91
CA CYS A 168 13.14 4.26 10.34
C CYS A 168 14.03 4.71 9.17
N ILE A 169 13.51 5.55 8.26
CA ILE A 169 14.28 6.13 7.15
C ILE A 169 15.55 6.82 7.69
N ARG A 170 15.40 7.69 8.70
CA ARG A 170 16.53 8.36 9.33
C ARG A 170 17.53 7.39 9.96
N THR A 171 17.04 6.31 10.57
CA THR A 171 17.88 5.30 11.22
C THR A 171 18.69 4.51 10.19
N LEU A 172 18.04 4.02 9.14
CA LEU A 172 18.69 3.25 8.07
C LEU A 172 19.63 4.11 7.22
N SER A 173 19.23 5.35 6.91
CA SER A 173 20.09 6.37 6.28
C SER A 173 21.38 6.55 7.09
N GLY A 174 21.26 6.65 8.42
CA GLY A 174 22.41 6.67 9.30
C GLY A 174 23.32 5.44 9.15
N ILE A 175 22.74 4.24 9.16
CA ILE A 175 23.50 2.98 9.04
C ILE A 175 24.27 2.92 7.71
N VAL A 176 23.62 3.19 6.57
CA VAL A 176 24.31 3.14 5.27
C VAL A 176 25.34 4.27 5.13
N ASN A 177 25.22 5.36 5.88
CA ASN A 177 26.25 6.39 5.92
C ASN A 177 27.29 6.18 7.04
N ASP A 178 27.31 5.02 7.72
CA ASP A 178 28.19 4.71 8.86
C ASP A 178 28.10 5.76 9.99
N TYR A 179 26.91 6.30 10.23
CA TYR A 179 26.64 7.39 11.16
C TYR A 179 25.32 7.25 11.96
N PRO A 180 25.32 7.36 13.30
CA PRO A 180 26.51 7.40 14.15
C PRO A 180 27.27 6.08 14.08
N TYR A 181 28.56 6.12 14.37
CA TYR A 181 29.42 4.93 14.41
C TYR A 181 29.01 4.05 15.61
N CYS A 182 28.06 3.15 15.40
CA CYS A 182 27.59 2.16 16.36
C CYS A 182 27.24 0.84 15.67
N ASP A 183 27.15 -0.24 16.44
CA ASP A 183 26.75 -1.55 15.94
C ASP A 183 25.25 -1.57 15.60
N PRO A 184 24.85 -1.77 14.32
CA PRO A 184 23.45 -1.79 13.93
C PRO A 184 22.82 -3.20 13.98
N HIS A 185 23.46 -4.15 14.67
CA HIS A 185 23.01 -5.55 14.77
C HIS A 185 21.50 -5.72 14.99
N ASP A 186 20.98 -5.10 16.05
CA ASP A 186 19.56 -5.28 16.43
C ASP A 186 18.65 -4.67 15.37
N VAL A 187 18.98 -3.48 14.85
CA VAL A 187 18.20 -2.81 13.81
C VAL A 187 18.11 -3.66 12.55
N LEU A 188 19.24 -4.14 12.02
CA LEU A 188 19.25 -4.94 10.79
C LEU A 188 18.60 -6.31 10.96
N THR A 189 18.72 -6.93 12.14
CA THR A 189 18.07 -8.20 12.45
C THR A 189 16.56 -8.04 12.57
N ASP A 190 16.11 -6.98 13.23
CA ASP A 190 14.69 -6.67 13.37
C ASP A 190 14.08 -6.33 12.01
N GLU A 191 14.72 -5.49 11.20
CA GLU A 191 14.26 -5.19 9.83
C GLU A 191 14.13 -6.47 8.98
N ALA A 192 15.10 -7.39 9.06
CA ALA A 192 15.05 -8.66 8.35
C ALA A 192 13.93 -9.61 8.84
N ALA A 193 13.40 -9.38 10.03
CA ALA A 193 12.29 -10.14 10.61
C ALA A 193 10.92 -9.46 10.41
N CYS A 194 10.88 -8.22 9.91
CA CYS A 194 9.67 -7.40 9.77
C CYS A 194 8.78 -7.74 8.57
N LEU A 195 9.10 -8.76 7.76
CA LEU A 195 8.21 -9.19 6.67
C LEU A 195 6.94 -9.85 7.24
N PRO A 196 5.74 -9.27 7.04
CA PRO A 196 4.51 -9.89 7.52
C PRO A 196 4.19 -11.17 6.71
N PRO A 197 3.38 -12.10 7.24
CA PRO A 197 3.06 -13.36 6.54
C PRO A 197 2.25 -13.17 5.24
N GLN A 198 1.48 -12.09 5.14
CA GLN A 198 0.59 -11.76 4.03
C GLN A 198 0.77 -10.27 3.68
N PRO A 199 1.96 -9.87 3.19
CA PRO A 199 2.25 -8.48 2.86
C PRO A 199 1.38 -8.02 1.69
N THR A 200 0.98 -6.75 1.68
CA THR A 200 0.50 -6.10 0.45
C THR A 200 1.65 -6.03 -0.58
N ARG A 201 1.32 -5.70 -1.84
CA ARG A 201 2.34 -5.46 -2.87
C ARG A 201 3.32 -4.34 -2.49
N GLY A 202 2.80 -3.24 -1.92
CA GLY A 202 3.61 -2.12 -1.45
C GLY A 202 4.56 -2.50 -0.31
N VAL A 203 4.07 -3.21 0.71
CA VAL A 203 4.88 -3.70 1.82
C VAL A 203 5.95 -4.69 1.36
N LEU A 204 5.61 -5.63 0.47
CA LEU A 204 6.57 -6.59 -0.07
C LEU A 204 7.69 -5.92 -0.87
N ALA A 205 7.32 -4.97 -1.75
CA ALA A 205 8.27 -4.18 -2.51
C ALA A 205 9.18 -3.35 -1.60
N GLY A 206 8.58 -2.61 -0.66
CA GLY A 206 9.31 -1.80 0.30
C GLY A 206 10.29 -2.61 1.15
N TYR A 207 9.89 -3.82 1.57
CA TYR A 207 10.77 -4.76 2.28
C TYR A 207 12.00 -5.14 1.44
N LEU A 208 11.80 -5.59 0.19
CA LEU A 208 12.91 -6.01 -0.69
C LEU A 208 13.85 -4.86 -1.03
N VAL A 209 13.31 -3.67 -1.30
CA VAL A 209 14.09 -2.43 -1.52
C VAL A 209 14.93 -2.09 -0.29
N THR A 210 14.37 -2.21 0.91
CA THR A 210 15.09 -1.97 2.17
C THR A 210 16.21 -2.99 2.42
N MET A 211 15.95 -4.27 2.11
CA MET A 211 16.97 -5.33 2.22
C MET A 211 18.13 -5.09 1.26
N ASN A 212 17.86 -4.67 0.02
CA ASN A 212 18.88 -4.31 -0.95
C ASN A 212 19.70 -3.09 -0.50
N ALA A 213 19.03 -2.04 -0.02
CA ALA A 213 19.69 -0.83 0.46
C ALA A 213 20.71 -1.10 1.58
N THR A 214 20.42 -2.05 2.46
CA THR A 214 21.25 -2.33 3.65
C THR A 214 22.23 -3.50 3.46
N CYS A 215 22.09 -4.31 2.40
CA CYS A 215 22.85 -5.56 2.27
C CYS A 215 24.36 -5.34 2.10
N TRP A 216 24.79 -4.26 1.43
CA TRP A 216 26.21 -3.97 1.27
C TRP A 216 26.88 -3.70 2.62
N TYR A 217 26.18 -3.02 3.55
CA TYR A 217 26.70 -2.73 4.88
C TYR A 217 26.75 -4.03 5.70
N ALA A 218 25.69 -4.86 5.59
CA ALA A 218 25.62 -6.17 6.23
C ALA A 218 26.71 -7.15 5.74
N ALA A 219 27.09 -7.07 4.47
CA ALA A 219 28.16 -7.87 3.88
C ALA A 219 29.56 -7.26 4.08
N SER A 220 29.66 -6.08 4.70
CA SER A 220 30.94 -5.43 4.96
C SER A 220 31.65 -6.02 6.19
N GLU A 221 32.95 -5.79 6.31
CA GLU A 221 33.73 -6.17 7.51
C GLU A 221 33.29 -5.42 8.79
N ARG A 222 32.33 -4.49 8.71
CA ARG A 222 31.79 -3.77 9.88
C ARG A 222 30.83 -4.63 10.69
N ILE A 223 30.13 -5.56 10.06
CA ILE A 223 29.23 -6.49 10.74
C ILE A 223 29.98 -7.78 11.02
N THR A 224 30.37 -7.97 12.29
CA THR A 224 31.11 -9.17 12.70
C THR A 224 30.21 -10.31 13.16
N ASP A 225 28.94 -10.03 13.45
CA ASP A 225 27.98 -11.05 13.87
C ASP A 225 27.36 -11.74 12.64
N PRO A 226 27.60 -13.04 12.42
CA PRO A 226 27.02 -13.76 11.28
C PRO A 226 25.49 -13.92 11.36
N ALA A 227 24.85 -13.59 12.49
CA ALA A 227 23.40 -13.64 12.63
C ALA A 227 22.69 -12.61 11.73
N VAL A 228 23.28 -11.43 11.51
CA VAL A 228 22.70 -10.36 10.68
C VAL A 228 22.54 -10.78 9.22
N PRO A 229 23.60 -11.15 8.48
CA PRO A 229 23.44 -11.60 7.08
C PRO A 229 22.60 -12.88 6.99
N ALA A 230 22.65 -13.76 7.99
CA ALA A 230 21.80 -14.95 8.02
C ALA A 230 20.30 -14.61 8.16
N ALA A 231 19.96 -13.61 8.98
CA ALA A 231 18.59 -13.11 9.13
C ALA A 231 18.10 -12.47 7.82
N MET A 232 18.92 -11.60 7.21
CA MET A 232 18.58 -10.96 5.93
C MET A 232 18.40 -12.00 4.81
N LEU A 233 19.32 -12.97 4.67
CA LEU A 233 19.20 -14.08 3.71
C LEU A 233 17.90 -14.86 3.91
N LYS A 234 17.52 -15.15 5.16
CA LYS A 234 16.27 -15.85 5.48
C LYS A 234 15.06 -15.03 5.07
N GLY A 235 15.05 -13.74 5.40
CA GLY A 235 13.95 -12.84 5.10
C GLY A 235 13.76 -12.59 3.60
N VAL A 236 14.84 -12.31 2.86
CA VAL A 236 14.79 -12.15 1.39
C VAL A 236 14.31 -13.44 0.71
N ARG A 237 14.80 -14.62 1.13
CA ARG A 237 14.29 -15.89 0.60
C ARG A 237 12.81 -16.11 0.88
N ALA A 238 12.32 -15.68 2.05
CA ALA A 238 10.91 -15.74 2.35
C ALA A 238 10.11 -14.82 1.41
N ALA A 239 10.55 -13.56 1.23
CA ALA A 239 9.93 -12.60 0.33
C ALA A 239 9.85 -13.08 -1.13
N VAL A 240 10.91 -13.71 -1.66
CA VAL A 240 10.92 -14.25 -3.03
C VAL A 240 9.80 -15.27 -3.26
N THR A 241 9.42 -16.07 -2.25
CA THR A 241 8.32 -17.03 -2.40
C THR A 241 6.94 -16.39 -2.48
N LEU A 242 6.85 -15.10 -2.14
CA LEU A 242 5.61 -14.33 -2.14
C LEU A 242 5.40 -13.56 -3.44
N LEU A 243 6.47 -13.30 -4.19
CA LEU A 243 6.44 -12.62 -5.49
C LEU A 243 5.62 -13.40 -6.51
N SER A 244 5.07 -12.66 -7.48
CA SER A 244 4.22 -13.19 -8.51
C SER A 244 4.98 -13.39 -9.81
N ASP A 245 4.73 -14.50 -10.51
CA ASP A 245 5.34 -14.78 -11.82
C ASP A 245 4.65 -14.04 -13.00
N HIS A 246 3.94 -12.94 -12.74
CA HIS A 246 3.29 -12.19 -13.82
C HIS A 246 4.34 -11.58 -14.76
N PRO A 247 4.09 -11.61 -16.09
CA PRO A 247 5.02 -11.02 -17.03
C PRO A 247 5.10 -9.51 -16.81
N CYS A 248 6.34 -9.01 -16.76
CA CYS A 248 6.61 -7.57 -16.73
C CYS A 248 6.14 -6.90 -18.02
N THR A 249 5.51 -5.73 -17.87
CA THR A 249 5.03 -4.90 -18.99
C THR A 249 5.94 -3.71 -19.28
N HIS A 250 6.91 -3.43 -18.40
CA HIS A 250 7.84 -2.31 -18.53
C HIS A 250 8.88 -2.56 -19.64
N GLY A 251 9.21 -1.48 -20.33
CA GLY A 251 10.23 -1.40 -21.38
C GLY A 251 11.67 -1.39 -20.83
N PRO A 252 12.68 -1.53 -21.72
CA PRO A 252 14.07 -1.43 -21.33
C PRO A 252 14.39 -0.06 -20.71
N GLY A 253 14.94 -0.06 -19.50
CA GLY A 253 15.31 1.17 -18.79
C GLY A 253 14.16 1.84 -18.01
N GLU A 254 12.97 1.23 -17.97
CA GLU A 254 11.85 1.71 -17.16
C GLU A 254 11.89 1.21 -15.70
N HIS A 255 12.70 0.18 -15.40
CA HIS A 255 12.93 -0.22 -14.02
C HIS A 255 13.86 0.77 -13.29
N PRO A 256 13.63 1.03 -11.99
CA PRO A 256 14.39 2.03 -11.24
C PRO A 256 15.87 1.68 -11.05
N ASP A 257 16.70 2.70 -10.84
CA ASP A 257 18.09 2.53 -10.44
C ASP A 257 18.21 2.26 -8.92
N THR A 258 19.11 1.34 -8.57
CA THR A 258 19.35 0.83 -7.21
C THR A 258 20.76 1.15 -6.70
N ASN A 259 21.51 2.01 -7.39
CA ASN A 259 22.90 2.34 -7.04
C ASN A 259 23.08 3.27 -5.82
N ASP A 260 22.02 3.87 -5.30
CA ASP A 260 22.08 4.77 -4.12
C ASP A 260 21.35 4.15 -2.91
N PRO A 261 22.09 3.52 -1.98
CA PRO A 261 21.52 2.94 -0.76
C PRO A 261 20.73 3.92 0.11
N ASP A 262 21.11 5.19 0.15
CA ASP A 262 20.42 6.19 0.98
C ASP A 262 19.06 6.52 0.40
N HIS A 263 19.02 6.71 -0.92
CA HIS A 263 17.76 6.85 -1.67
C HIS A 263 16.87 5.61 -1.52
N LEU A 264 17.44 4.40 -1.70
CA LEU A 264 16.67 3.16 -1.55
C LEU A 264 16.09 2.96 -0.15
N ASN A 265 16.81 3.33 0.91
CA ASN A 265 16.26 3.28 2.26
C ASN A 265 15.01 4.16 2.43
N ARG A 266 15.04 5.37 1.84
CA ARG A 266 13.87 6.25 1.82
C ARG A 266 12.72 5.59 1.05
N VAL A 267 12.96 5.17 -0.20
CA VAL A 267 11.95 4.56 -1.05
C VAL A 267 11.34 3.31 -0.41
N GLY A 268 12.17 2.43 0.15
CA GLY A 268 11.75 1.18 0.77
C GLY A 268 10.76 1.34 1.92
N TYR A 269 10.80 2.46 2.63
CA TYR A 269 9.81 2.78 3.67
C TYR A 269 8.60 3.54 3.15
N LEU A 270 8.80 4.46 2.19
CA LEU A 270 7.70 5.19 1.56
C LEU A 270 6.73 4.26 0.81
N LEU A 271 7.23 3.18 0.19
CA LEU A 271 6.42 2.18 -0.50
C LEU A 271 5.41 1.43 0.39
N ARG A 272 5.57 1.45 1.72
CA ARG A 272 4.79 0.64 2.68
C ARG A 272 3.48 1.27 3.14
N SER A 273 3.12 2.44 2.59
CA SER A 273 1.89 3.15 2.94
C SER A 273 1.41 3.99 1.76
N PRO A 274 0.10 4.25 1.61
CA PRO A 274 -0.40 5.15 0.57
C PRO A 274 0.15 6.58 0.69
N GLY A 275 0.21 7.12 1.92
CA GLY A 275 0.74 8.47 2.17
C GLY A 275 2.23 8.60 1.86
N GLY A 276 3.01 7.54 2.12
CA GLY A 276 4.41 7.48 1.73
C GLY A 276 4.61 7.35 0.23
N ARG A 277 3.78 6.56 -0.47
CA ARG A 277 3.80 6.48 -1.94
C ARG A 277 3.45 7.83 -2.57
N ALA A 278 2.47 8.53 -2.01
CA ALA A 278 2.13 9.88 -2.43
C ALA A 278 3.31 10.85 -2.22
N GLU A 279 3.94 10.85 -1.05
CA GLU A 279 5.15 11.65 -0.76
C GLU A 279 6.30 11.35 -1.73
N PHE A 280 6.52 10.08 -2.05
CA PHE A 280 7.52 9.69 -3.04
C PHE A 280 7.16 10.21 -4.44
N ALA A 281 5.89 10.15 -4.81
CA ALA A 281 5.41 10.58 -6.12
C ALA A 281 5.48 12.11 -6.33
N GLU A 282 5.51 12.92 -5.27
CA GLU A 282 5.74 14.37 -5.37
C GLU A 282 7.09 14.70 -6.01
N ASP A 283 8.12 13.86 -5.80
CA ASP A 283 9.43 14.02 -6.46
C ASP A 283 9.33 13.92 -7.99
N TYR A 284 8.22 13.38 -8.51
CA TYR A 284 7.90 13.17 -9.91
C TYR A 284 6.70 14.02 -10.40
N GLY A 285 6.30 15.04 -9.63
CA GLY A 285 5.28 16.00 -10.02
C GLY A 285 3.83 15.49 -9.91
N TRP A 286 3.57 14.43 -9.13
CA TRP A 286 2.20 13.93 -8.91
C TRP A 286 1.35 14.83 -7.99
N ASP A 287 1.95 15.87 -7.41
CA ASP A 287 1.28 16.94 -6.66
C ASP A 287 0.65 18.01 -7.56
N VAL A 288 1.04 18.08 -8.84
CA VAL A 288 0.57 19.10 -9.79
C VAL A 288 -0.82 18.73 -10.33
N GLU A 289 -1.73 19.71 -10.39
CA GLU A 289 -3.11 19.51 -10.85
C GLU A 289 -3.21 19.14 -12.35
N ASP A 290 -2.22 19.54 -13.15
CA ASP A 290 -2.14 19.32 -14.59
C ASP A 290 -1.36 18.03 -14.91
N GLU A 291 -2.12 16.94 -15.09
CA GLU A 291 -1.62 15.58 -15.40
C GLU A 291 -0.84 15.50 -16.73
N ASP A 292 -0.96 16.51 -17.60
CA ASP A 292 -0.42 16.51 -18.97
C ASP A 292 1.00 17.10 -19.09
N GLU A 293 1.60 17.64 -18.02
CA GLU A 293 2.80 18.49 -18.11
C GLU A 293 4.14 17.78 -17.84
N TYR A 294 4.13 16.52 -17.39
CA TYR A 294 5.35 15.76 -17.04
C TYR A 294 5.44 14.41 -17.77
N GLU A 295 6.65 14.00 -18.15
CA GLU A 295 6.91 12.61 -18.54
C GLU A 295 6.69 11.74 -17.30
N GLU A 296 5.64 10.92 -17.34
CA GLU A 296 5.31 10.01 -16.24
C GLU A 296 6.42 8.96 -16.11
N GLU A 297 7.31 9.13 -15.13
CA GLU A 297 8.15 8.02 -14.70
C GLU A 297 7.24 6.90 -14.18
N PRO A 298 7.45 5.64 -14.61
CA PRO A 298 6.60 4.53 -14.25
C PRO A 298 6.85 4.13 -12.79
N LEU A 299 6.25 4.86 -11.84
CA LEU A 299 6.43 4.58 -10.40
C LEU A 299 5.95 3.18 -10.01
N ASP A 300 5.03 2.60 -10.77
CA ASP A 300 4.60 1.21 -10.64
C ASP A 300 5.73 0.19 -10.90
N ALA A 301 6.83 0.60 -11.55
CA ALA A 301 8.02 -0.22 -11.72
C ALA A 301 8.69 -0.59 -10.37
N TRP A 302 8.54 0.24 -9.33
CA TRP A 302 9.03 -0.07 -7.98
C TRP A 302 8.33 -1.26 -7.33
N VAL A 303 7.12 -1.59 -7.76
CA VAL A 303 6.34 -2.75 -7.28
C VAL A 303 6.27 -3.88 -8.31
N CYS A 304 6.99 -3.75 -9.43
CA CYS A 304 7.01 -4.75 -10.49
C CYS A 304 7.64 -6.06 -9.99
N PRO A 305 6.96 -7.23 -10.10
CA PRO A 305 7.52 -8.49 -9.64
C PRO A 305 8.83 -8.89 -10.31
N ALA A 306 9.03 -8.58 -11.60
CA ALA A 306 10.28 -8.90 -12.30
C ALA A 306 11.46 -8.08 -11.76
N PHE A 307 11.26 -6.77 -11.58
CA PHE A 307 12.25 -5.91 -10.92
C PHE A 307 12.60 -6.42 -9.52
N LEU A 308 11.58 -6.76 -8.72
CA LEU A 308 11.77 -7.27 -7.36
C LEU A 308 12.47 -8.64 -7.31
N HIS A 309 12.28 -9.49 -8.32
CA HIS A 309 13.03 -10.74 -8.47
C HIS A 309 14.51 -10.47 -8.72
N ASP A 310 14.83 -9.61 -9.69
CA ASP A 310 16.22 -9.23 -10.01
C ASP A 310 16.90 -8.58 -8.79
N LEU A 311 16.21 -7.66 -8.12
CA LEU A 311 16.68 -6.99 -6.91
C LEU A 311 16.96 -7.98 -5.76
N ALA A 312 16.09 -8.97 -5.59
CA ALA A 312 16.27 -10.01 -4.58
C ALA A 312 17.50 -10.88 -4.89
N ASP A 313 17.71 -11.25 -6.16
CA ASP A 313 18.88 -12.04 -6.57
C ASP A 313 20.19 -11.28 -6.33
N GLU A 314 20.24 -9.99 -6.69
CA GLU A 314 21.37 -9.10 -6.39
C GLU A 314 21.66 -9.04 -4.88
N THR A 315 20.61 -8.86 -4.08
CA THR A 315 20.70 -8.81 -2.61
C THR A 315 21.24 -10.13 -2.04
N LEU A 316 20.73 -11.27 -2.53
CA LEU A 316 21.17 -12.59 -2.10
C LEU A 316 22.62 -12.87 -2.49
N ASP A 317 23.08 -12.39 -3.64
CA ASP A 317 24.46 -12.55 -4.09
C ASP A 317 25.43 -11.67 -3.29
N ALA A 318 25.07 -10.42 -3.00
CA ALA A 318 25.84 -9.54 -2.12
C ALA A 318 26.06 -10.16 -0.73
N LEU A 319 25.01 -10.73 -0.14
CA LEU A 319 25.05 -11.36 1.19
C LEU A 319 25.82 -12.70 1.24
N LYS A 320 26.11 -13.34 0.10
CA LYS A 320 26.92 -14.58 0.05
C LYS A 320 28.43 -14.33 -0.04
N VAL A 321 28.83 -13.12 -0.47
CA VAL A 321 30.22 -12.78 -0.79
C VAL A 321 30.93 -12.11 0.40
N GLY A 322 30.19 -11.67 1.43
CA GLY A 322 30.72 -11.27 2.74
C GLY A 322 30.89 -12.44 3.70
#